data_AF-A0A7R8L683-F1
#
_entry.id   AF-A0A7R8L683-F1
#
_cell.length_a   1.000
_cell.length_b   1.000
_cell.length_c   1.000
_cell.angle_alpha   90.00
_cell.angle_beta   90.00
_cell.angle_gamma   90.00
#
_symmetry.space_group_name_H-M   'P 1'
#
loop_
_entity.id
_entity.type
_entity.pdbx_description
1 polymer ?
#
loop_
_entity_poly.entity_id
_entity_poly.type
_entity_poly.pdbx_seq_one_letter_code
_entity_poly.pdbx_strand_id
1 'polypeptide(L)'
;MTAELYEFEFLTPCFCGGADPARAELRAPSIRGRLRWWFRALGGSREDEEKVFGSVGGGRTSPGASSLAVRVVKPPEGGDSEWTRLLGRPKAGYVWYFLRSSSPDRWTALGALHPGSRAMVEILFRRSLNGDLQKRWEQTWEAFCRFGAIGYRASRCAGAFRVQGLAGEQKDYESAVEKILKPAGFEVRYFWGEKRNSWLGIVELAEEELKKLRREFPAREPSPLGQAGHKQKKEPRQASAVYFRPLKLAEKKVAKEYYSLLLFEAPHLRVVGEESRLKNVKNGTSILKRMYPH
;
A
#
# COMPACT_ATOMS: atom_id res chain seq x y z
N MET A 1 13.46 -19.35 -18.00
CA MET A 1 13.17 -18.81 -16.65
C MET A 1 13.88 -17.48 -16.54
N THR A 2 13.16 -16.39 -16.29
CA THR A 2 13.73 -15.04 -16.14
C THR A 2 13.63 -14.64 -14.66
N ALA A 3 14.77 -14.30 -14.07
CA ALA A 3 14.87 -13.80 -12.71
C ALA A 3 15.38 -12.35 -12.78
N GLU A 4 14.69 -11.46 -12.09
CA GLU A 4 15.07 -10.05 -12.03
C GLU A 4 15.18 -9.60 -10.58
N LEU A 5 16.23 -8.84 -10.28
CA LEU A 5 16.52 -8.29 -8.96
C LEU A 5 16.10 -6.83 -8.90
N TYR A 6 15.42 -6.48 -7.82
CA TYR A 6 14.89 -5.15 -7.58
C TYR A 6 15.28 -4.66 -6.19
N GLU A 7 15.83 -3.45 -6.12
CA GLU A 7 16.12 -2.79 -4.86
C GLU A 7 14.89 -2.01 -4.37
N PHE A 8 14.43 -2.34 -3.17
CA PHE A 8 13.30 -1.69 -2.50
C PHE A 8 13.84 -0.77 -1.40
N GLU A 9 13.57 0.53 -1.49
CA GLU A 9 13.83 1.51 -0.41
C GLU A 9 12.53 1.81 0.33
N PHE A 10 12.47 1.50 1.62
CA PHE A 10 11.31 1.84 2.47
C PHE A 10 11.31 3.32 2.77
N LEU A 11 10.24 4.03 2.40
CA LEU A 11 10.11 5.47 2.56
C LEU A 11 9.59 5.87 3.95
N THR A 12 8.81 5.00 4.57
CA THR A 12 8.21 5.18 5.90
C THR A 12 8.33 3.88 6.71
N PRO A 13 8.14 3.89 8.04
CA PRO A 13 8.31 2.68 8.85
C PRO A 13 7.41 1.55 8.34
N CYS A 14 7.96 0.36 8.05
CA CYS A 14 7.13 -0.83 7.79
C CYS A 14 6.90 -1.63 9.06
N PHE A 15 5.64 -1.70 9.48
CA PHE A 15 5.20 -2.60 10.54
C PHE A 15 4.89 -3.98 9.93
N CYS A 16 5.95 -4.70 9.61
CA CYS A 16 5.91 -6.00 8.97
C CYS A 16 6.03 -7.09 10.06
N GLY A 17 4.96 -7.86 10.33
CA GLY A 17 4.96 -8.87 11.40
C GLY A 17 5.61 -10.20 10.99
N GLY A 18 6.41 -10.77 11.88
CA GLY A 18 7.16 -12.01 11.65
C GLY A 18 6.85 -13.16 12.61
N ALA A 19 7.75 -14.14 12.62
CA ALA A 19 7.76 -15.18 13.66
C ALA A 19 7.95 -14.59 15.06
N ASP A 20 8.80 -13.56 15.17
CA ASP A 20 8.90 -12.72 16.36
C ASP A 20 7.99 -11.49 16.19
N PRO A 21 6.94 -11.34 17.02
CA PRO A 21 6.09 -10.16 16.99
C PRO A 21 6.82 -8.84 17.25
N ALA A 22 7.91 -8.84 18.01
CA ALA A 22 8.65 -7.65 18.44
C ALA A 22 9.70 -7.19 17.42
N ARG A 23 10.02 -8.01 16.41
CA ARG A 23 11.00 -7.69 15.37
C ARG A 23 10.34 -7.69 14.00
N ALA A 24 10.44 -6.56 13.31
CA ALA A 24 9.92 -6.46 11.96
C ALA A 24 10.81 -7.21 10.97
N GLU A 25 10.20 -7.99 10.09
CA GLU A 25 10.90 -8.68 9.00
C GLU A 25 10.14 -8.55 7.67
N LEU A 26 10.87 -8.28 6.58
CA LEU A 26 10.30 -8.35 5.24
C LEU A 26 10.25 -9.81 4.79
N ARG A 27 9.06 -10.30 4.46
CA ARG A 27 8.86 -11.69 4.01
C ARG A 27 8.22 -11.73 2.63
N ALA A 28 8.62 -12.72 1.83
CA ALA A 28 8.03 -12.95 0.50
C ALA A 28 6.49 -13.06 0.52
N PRO A 29 5.83 -13.73 1.49
CA PRO A 29 4.36 -13.74 1.58
C PRO A 29 3.72 -12.35 1.68
N SER A 30 4.35 -11.40 2.38
CA SER A 30 3.84 -10.04 2.53
C SER A 30 3.86 -9.28 1.20
N ILE A 31 4.91 -9.48 0.38
CA ILE A 31 5.03 -8.93 -0.98
C ILE A 31 3.98 -9.58 -1.88
N ARG A 32 3.91 -10.92 -1.88
CA ARG A 32 2.95 -11.70 -2.69
C ARG A 32 1.50 -11.32 -2.39
N GLY A 33 1.15 -11.13 -1.12
CA GLY A 33 -0.19 -10.71 -0.72
C GLY A 33 -0.58 -9.34 -1.29
N ARG A 34 0.39 -8.40 -1.36
CA ARG A 34 0.16 -7.08 -1.95
C ARG A 34 0.09 -7.12 -3.47
N LEU A 35 0.91 -7.94 -4.13
CA LEU A 35 0.80 -8.18 -5.57
C LEU A 35 -0.56 -8.77 -5.94
N ARG A 36 -1.05 -9.77 -5.21
CA ARG A 36 -2.42 -10.32 -5.39
C ARG A 36 -3.50 -9.26 -5.17
N TRP A 37 -3.33 -8.39 -4.19
CA TRP A 37 -4.27 -7.29 -3.95
C TRP A 37 -4.32 -6.33 -5.15
N TRP A 38 -3.16 -5.88 -5.65
CA TRP A 38 -3.10 -5.02 -6.84
C TRP A 38 -3.67 -5.70 -8.08
N PHE A 39 -3.33 -6.97 -8.29
CA PHE A 39 -3.84 -7.76 -9.41
C PHE A 39 -5.38 -7.76 -9.45
N ARG A 40 -6.01 -8.06 -8.31
CA ARG A 40 -7.48 -8.02 -8.17
C ARG A 40 -8.04 -6.61 -8.31
N ALA A 41 -7.42 -5.62 -7.67
CA ALA A 41 -7.89 -4.24 -7.73
C ALA A 41 -7.88 -3.67 -9.16
N LEU A 42 -6.90 -4.08 -9.98
CA LEU A 42 -6.80 -3.74 -11.40
C LEU A 42 -7.72 -4.57 -12.32
N GLY A 43 -8.53 -5.48 -11.77
CA GLY A 43 -9.52 -6.24 -12.52
C GLY A 43 -9.05 -7.62 -12.97
N GLY A 44 -8.01 -8.19 -12.36
CA GLY A 44 -7.65 -9.58 -12.56
C GLY A 44 -8.76 -10.53 -12.10
N SER A 45 -9.08 -11.53 -12.92
CA SER A 45 -10.04 -12.58 -12.59
C SER A 45 -9.46 -13.56 -11.57
N ARG A 46 -10.33 -14.37 -10.97
CA ARG A 46 -9.88 -15.42 -10.05
C ARG A 46 -9.03 -16.46 -10.80
N GLU A 47 -9.46 -16.86 -11.98
CA GLU A 47 -8.77 -17.83 -12.83
C GLU A 47 -7.36 -17.35 -13.18
N ASP A 48 -7.21 -16.07 -13.52
CA ASP A 48 -5.92 -15.50 -13.85
C ASP A 48 -5.03 -15.29 -12.62
N GLU A 49 -5.61 -14.93 -11.46
CA GLU A 49 -4.89 -14.88 -10.19
C GLU A 49 -4.32 -16.26 -9.84
N GLU A 50 -5.09 -17.33 -10.04
CA GLU A 50 -4.65 -18.71 -9.83
C GLU A 50 -3.52 -19.09 -10.80
N LYS A 51 -3.57 -18.68 -12.08
CA LYS A 51 -2.48 -18.91 -13.06
C LYS A 51 -1.17 -18.23 -12.65
N VAL A 52 -1.23 -17.00 -12.13
CA VAL A 52 -0.03 -16.22 -11.77
C VAL A 52 0.53 -16.67 -10.41
N PHE A 53 -0.32 -16.72 -9.39
CA PHE A 53 0.08 -16.87 -7.99
C PHE A 53 -0.13 -18.28 -7.42
N GLY A 54 -0.75 -19.18 -8.18
CA GLY A 54 -1.10 -20.53 -7.76
C GLY A 54 -2.39 -20.60 -6.95
N SER A 55 -2.88 -21.82 -6.75
CA SER A 55 -4.06 -22.16 -5.94
C SER A 55 -3.82 -23.45 -5.16
N VAL A 56 -4.53 -23.62 -4.04
CA VAL A 56 -4.40 -24.81 -3.18
C VAL A 56 -5.28 -25.97 -3.66
N GLY A 57 -6.09 -25.77 -4.71
CA GLY A 57 -7.05 -26.77 -5.20
C GLY A 57 -8.18 -26.98 -4.20
N GLY A 58 -9.33 -26.34 -4.44
CA GLY A 58 -10.52 -26.47 -3.59
C GLY A 58 -11.79 -26.18 -4.37
N GLY A 59 -12.66 -27.19 -4.46
CA GLY A 59 -14.03 -27.11 -4.98
C GLY A 59 -14.20 -27.26 -6.49
N ARG A 60 -13.41 -26.58 -7.34
CA ARG A 60 -13.61 -26.57 -8.81
C ARG A 60 -12.34 -26.57 -9.68
N THR A 61 -11.14 -26.49 -9.11
CA THR A 61 -9.87 -26.46 -9.86
C THR A 61 -8.83 -27.38 -9.25
N SER A 62 -8.05 -28.05 -10.10
CA SER A 62 -6.89 -28.84 -9.69
C SER A 62 -5.82 -27.94 -9.06
N PRO A 63 -5.07 -28.41 -8.05
CA PRO A 63 -3.97 -27.64 -7.45
C PRO A 63 -2.98 -27.16 -8.53
N GLY A 64 -2.77 -25.85 -8.58
CA GLY A 64 -1.88 -25.22 -9.55
C GLY A 64 -0.69 -24.57 -8.86
N ALA A 65 0.53 -25.01 -9.18
CA ALA A 65 1.74 -24.32 -8.73
C ALA A 65 1.75 -22.86 -9.22
N SER A 66 2.43 -21.96 -8.51
CA SER A 66 2.57 -20.56 -8.89
C SER A 66 3.52 -20.38 -10.09
N SER A 67 3.14 -19.57 -11.07
CA SER A 67 4.04 -19.18 -12.18
C SER A 67 5.10 -18.18 -11.72
N LEU A 68 4.78 -17.42 -10.67
CA LEU A 68 5.64 -16.41 -10.05
C LEU A 68 6.28 -16.94 -8.76
N ALA A 69 7.58 -16.74 -8.57
CA ALA A 69 8.25 -16.85 -7.27
C ALA A 69 8.78 -15.47 -6.85
N VAL A 70 8.67 -15.18 -5.55
CA VAL A 70 9.20 -13.96 -4.94
C VAL A 70 10.17 -14.38 -3.86
N ARG A 71 11.38 -13.82 -3.86
CA ARG A 71 12.38 -14.06 -2.80
C ARG A 71 12.90 -12.75 -2.26
N VAL A 72 13.10 -12.69 -0.95
CA VAL A 72 13.87 -11.61 -0.31
C VAL A 72 15.30 -12.13 -0.25
N VAL A 73 16.16 -11.61 -1.13
CA VAL A 73 17.55 -12.06 -1.28
C VAL A 73 18.44 -11.40 -0.23
N LYS A 74 18.20 -10.11 0.04
CA LYS A 74 18.80 -9.38 1.15
C LYS A 74 17.69 -8.73 1.98
N PRO A 75 17.66 -8.94 3.31
CA PRO A 75 16.70 -8.27 4.17
C PRO A 75 16.91 -6.75 4.15
N PRO A 76 15.92 -5.96 4.58
CA PRO A 76 16.06 -4.53 4.74
C PRO A 76 17.18 -4.17 5.72
N GLU A 77 18.15 -3.37 5.27
CA GLU A 77 19.28 -2.89 6.09
C GLU A 77 19.42 -1.36 5.99
N GLY A 78 19.99 -0.77 7.05
CA GLY A 78 20.20 0.69 7.16
C GLY A 78 18.92 1.48 7.44
N GLY A 79 18.99 2.80 7.25
CA GLY A 79 17.88 3.73 7.48
C GLY A 79 17.90 4.42 8.84
N ASP A 80 16.82 5.14 9.12
CA ASP A 80 16.59 5.93 10.33
C ASP A 80 16.06 5.04 11.48
N SER A 81 16.98 4.55 12.32
CA SER A 81 16.65 3.73 13.48
C SER A 81 15.92 4.48 14.59
N GLU A 82 15.90 5.82 14.53
CA GLU A 82 15.24 6.68 15.52
C GLU A 82 13.83 7.07 15.07
N TRP A 83 13.21 6.28 14.20
CA TRP A 83 11.84 6.47 13.75
C TRP A 83 10.85 6.58 14.92
N THR A 84 11.13 5.95 16.07
CA THR A 84 10.31 6.05 17.28
C THR A 84 10.18 7.46 17.85
N ARG A 85 11.03 8.43 17.43
CA ARG A 85 10.84 9.87 17.74
C ARG A 85 9.46 10.40 17.36
N LEU A 86 8.79 9.77 16.38
CA LEU A 86 7.37 10.00 16.07
C LEU A 86 6.43 9.85 17.27
N LEU A 87 6.70 8.88 18.16
CA LEU A 87 5.80 8.49 19.24
C LEU A 87 5.57 9.67 20.20
N GLY A 88 6.60 10.50 20.39
CA GLY A 88 6.56 11.72 21.20
C GLY A 88 5.95 12.94 20.50
N ARG A 89 5.63 12.89 19.19
CA ARG A 89 5.09 14.04 18.46
C ARG A 89 3.55 14.07 18.48
N PRO A 90 2.91 15.23 18.75
CA PRO A 90 1.46 15.35 18.73
C PRO A 90 0.82 15.14 17.34
N LYS A 91 1.53 15.49 16.26
CA LYS A 91 0.99 15.59 14.88
C LYS A 91 1.14 14.33 14.02
N ALA A 92 1.71 13.24 14.54
CA ALA A 92 1.76 11.92 13.88
C ALA A 92 1.03 10.82 14.69
N GLY A 93 0.42 11.21 15.81
CA GLY A 93 -0.19 10.29 16.78
C GLY A 93 -1.56 9.75 16.38
N TYR A 94 -2.26 10.35 15.42
CA TYR A 94 -3.58 9.88 14.99
C TYR A 94 -3.47 8.77 13.94
N VAL A 95 -2.62 8.94 12.92
CA VAL A 95 -2.44 7.95 11.83
C VAL A 95 -1.96 6.62 12.40
N TRP A 96 -1.07 6.67 13.39
CA TRP A 96 -0.46 5.51 14.03
C TRP A 96 -0.74 5.43 15.53
N TYR A 97 -1.95 5.83 15.95
CA TYR A 97 -2.41 5.75 17.34
C TYR A 97 -2.19 4.37 17.99
N PHE A 98 -2.26 3.29 17.20
CA PHE A 98 -2.03 1.94 17.67
C PHE A 98 -0.65 1.75 18.33
N LEU A 99 0.35 2.55 17.95
CA LEU A 99 1.68 2.47 18.54
C LEU A 99 1.66 2.80 20.04
N ARG A 100 0.73 3.67 20.47
CA ARG A 100 0.55 4.06 21.89
C ARG A 100 -0.34 3.10 22.67
N SER A 101 -1.15 2.29 21.98
CA SER A 101 -2.15 1.43 22.60
C SER A 101 -1.72 -0.05 22.66
N SER A 102 -0.43 -0.33 22.49
CA SER A 102 0.09 -1.70 22.43
C SER A 102 0.74 -2.06 23.75
N SER A 103 0.23 -3.10 24.41
CA SER A 103 0.84 -3.70 25.60
C SER A 103 1.10 -5.19 25.31
N PRO A 104 2.31 -5.73 25.57
CA PRO A 104 3.54 -5.00 25.97
C PRO A 104 4.08 -4.09 24.84
N ASP A 105 5.15 -3.33 25.12
CA ASP A 105 5.80 -2.37 24.21
C ASP A 105 6.39 -3.06 22.96
N ARG A 106 5.51 -3.44 22.02
CA ARG A 106 5.87 -4.11 20.78
C ARG A 106 6.58 -3.20 19.79
N TRP A 107 6.42 -1.88 19.93
CA TRP A 107 6.87 -0.88 18.97
C TRP A 107 8.14 -0.17 19.42
N THR A 108 9.18 -0.97 19.67
CA THR A 108 10.56 -0.50 19.87
C THR A 108 11.22 -0.17 18.53
N ALA A 109 12.47 0.30 18.52
CA ALA A 109 13.21 0.56 17.28
C ALA A 109 13.25 -0.64 16.32
N LEU A 110 13.20 -1.88 16.83
CA LEU A 110 13.17 -3.12 16.04
C LEU A 110 11.76 -3.51 15.55
N GLY A 111 10.72 -2.87 16.09
CA GLY A 111 9.32 -3.16 15.76
C GLY A 111 8.87 -2.66 14.37
N ALA A 112 9.76 -2.02 13.62
CA ALA A 112 9.52 -1.61 12.23
C ALA A 112 10.79 -1.71 11.39
N LEU A 113 10.62 -1.97 10.08
CA LEU A 113 11.68 -1.70 9.11
C LEU A 113 11.87 -0.18 9.02
N HIS A 114 13.12 0.26 9.10
CA HIS A 114 13.44 1.68 9.24
C HIS A 114 13.15 2.45 7.94
N PRO A 115 12.67 3.70 8.01
CA PRO A 115 12.66 4.60 6.87
C PRO A 115 14.08 4.74 6.29
N GLY A 116 14.23 4.64 4.98
CA GLY A 116 15.50 4.62 4.27
C GLY A 116 16.17 3.24 4.19
N SER A 117 15.66 2.21 4.90
CA SER A 117 16.20 0.84 4.78
C SER A 117 16.01 0.28 3.38
N ARG A 118 16.96 -0.53 2.92
CA ARG A 118 16.97 -1.11 1.57
C ARG A 118 17.02 -2.63 1.58
N ALA A 119 16.19 -3.25 0.75
CA ALA A 119 16.14 -4.70 0.58
C ALA A 119 16.32 -5.09 -0.88
N MET A 120 16.86 -6.29 -1.13
CA MET A 120 16.93 -6.87 -2.48
C MET A 120 15.85 -7.93 -2.64
N VAL A 121 14.96 -7.74 -3.60
CA VAL A 121 13.84 -8.64 -3.90
C VAL A 121 14.04 -9.23 -5.28
N GLU A 122 13.99 -10.56 -5.37
CA GLU A 122 13.99 -11.29 -6.64
C GLU A 122 12.55 -11.62 -7.05
N ILE A 123 12.24 -11.34 -8.31
CA ILE A 123 11.04 -11.77 -8.99
C ILE A 123 11.43 -12.78 -10.07
N LEU A 124 10.92 -14.00 -9.96
CA LEU A 124 11.26 -15.11 -10.85
C LEU A 124 10.00 -15.68 -11.51
N PHE A 125 10.01 -15.78 -12.84
CA PHE A 125 8.98 -16.50 -13.60
C PHE A 125 9.41 -17.93 -13.90
N ARG A 126 8.69 -18.90 -13.31
CA ARG A 126 8.83 -20.33 -13.58
C ARG A 126 8.16 -20.73 -14.90
N ARG A 127 7.11 -20.00 -15.29
CA ARG A 127 6.39 -20.14 -16.55
C ARG A 127 6.10 -18.75 -17.11
N SER A 128 6.19 -18.60 -18.43
CA SER A 128 5.86 -17.35 -19.10
C SER A 128 4.38 -17.03 -18.97
N LEU A 129 4.07 -15.76 -18.79
CA LEU A 129 2.73 -15.21 -18.98
C LEU A 129 2.64 -14.71 -20.42
N ASN A 130 1.47 -14.84 -21.05
CA ASN A 130 1.26 -14.43 -22.44
C ASN A 130 0.00 -13.56 -22.57
N GLY A 131 -0.06 -12.74 -23.63
CA GLY A 131 -1.24 -11.95 -24.00
C GLY A 131 -1.73 -11.03 -22.87
N ASP A 132 -3.05 -11.01 -22.66
CA ASP A 132 -3.69 -10.15 -21.66
C ASP A 132 -3.20 -10.42 -20.22
N LEU A 133 -2.83 -11.66 -19.91
CA LEU A 133 -2.34 -12.02 -18.59
C LEU A 133 -0.97 -11.39 -18.30
N GLN A 134 -0.09 -11.36 -19.30
CA GLN A 134 1.20 -10.69 -19.20
C GLN A 134 1.01 -9.19 -19.00
N LYS A 135 0.17 -8.56 -19.84
CA LYS A 135 -0.15 -7.13 -19.73
C LYS A 135 -0.73 -6.78 -18.36
N ARG A 136 -1.63 -7.61 -17.83
CA ARG A 136 -2.20 -7.44 -16.48
C ARG A 136 -1.13 -7.53 -15.40
N TRP A 137 -0.20 -8.47 -15.53
CA TRP A 137 0.92 -8.59 -14.60
C TRP A 137 1.82 -7.36 -14.65
N GLU A 138 2.21 -6.87 -15.84
CA GLU A 138 3.05 -5.69 -16.00
C GLU A 138 2.42 -4.46 -15.34
N GLN A 139 1.13 -4.24 -15.57
CA GLN A 139 0.35 -3.19 -14.89
C GLN A 139 0.32 -3.37 -13.36
N THR A 140 0.16 -4.62 -12.90
CA THR A 140 0.17 -4.96 -11.47
C THR A 140 1.52 -4.65 -10.84
N TRP A 141 2.61 -5.03 -11.51
CA TRP A 141 3.96 -4.81 -11.05
C TRP A 141 4.28 -3.32 -10.99
N GLU A 142 3.96 -2.57 -12.04
CA GLU A 142 4.19 -1.12 -12.08
C GLU A 142 3.36 -0.40 -11.01
N ALA A 143 2.07 -0.72 -10.88
CA ALA A 143 1.23 -0.11 -9.84
C ALA A 143 1.73 -0.43 -8.43
N PHE A 144 2.16 -1.68 -8.19
CA PHE A 144 2.75 -2.08 -6.91
C PHE A 144 4.06 -1.33 -6.62
N CYS A 145 4.95 -1.20 -7.60
CA CYS A 145 6.25 -0.55 -7.41
C CYS A 145 6.13 0.98 -7.22
N ARG A 146 5.13 1.61 -7.84
CA ARG A 146 4.92 3.07 -7.74
C ARG A 146 4.03 3.46 -6.56
N PHE A 147 2.97 2.71 -6.30
CA PHE A 147 1.90 3.12 -5.37
C PHE A 147 1.71 2.13 -4.21
N GLY A 148 2.48 1.06 -4.16
CA GLY A 148 2.38 0.02 -3.15
C GLY A 148 2.87 0.43 -1.78
N ALA A 149 2.47 -0.39 -0.80
CA ALA A 149 3.03 -0.40 0.53
C ALA A 149 2.85 -1.78 1.15
N ILE A 150 3.71 -2.13 2.09
CA ILE A 150 3.74 -3.43 2.75
C ILE A 150 3.48 -3.26 4.25
N GLY A 151 3.00 -4.31 4.90
CA GLY A 151 2.82 -4.34 6.35
C GLY A 151 1.50 -3.76 6.86
N TYR A 152 1.43 -3.63 8.18
CA TYR A 152 0.30 -3.10 8.91
C TYR A 152 0.15 -1.59 8.66
N ARG A 153 -1.10 -1.12 8.60
CA ARG A 153 -1.43 0.29 8.27
C ARG A 153 -0.90 0.78 6.93
N ALA A 154 -0.68 -0.11 5.97
CA ALA A 154 -0.27 0.29 4.62
C ALA A 154 -1.24 1.26 3.92
N SER A 155 -2.53 1.29 4.27
CA SER A 155 -3.47 2.32 3.77
C SER A 155 -3.36 3.68 4.46
N ARG A 156 -2.50 3.80 5.48
CA ARG A 156 -2.31 4.95 6.36
C ARG A 156 -0.81 5.23 6.48
N CYS A 157 -0.17 5.49 5.34
CA CYS A 157 1.22 5.91 5.20
C CYS A 157 2.33 4.93 5.60
N ALA A 158 2.05 3.87 6.37
CA ALA A 158 3.09 2.93 6.81
C ALA A 158 3.59 2.05 5.66
N GLY A 159 4.86 1.66 5.73
CA GLY A 159 5.51 0.73 4.81
C GLY A 159 5.42 1.12 3.34
N ALA A 160 5.31 2.41 3.03
CA ALA A 160 5.49 2.91 1.68
C ALA A 160 6.93 2.65 1.27
N PHE A 161 7.15 2.30 0.01
CA PHE A 161 8.48 2.03 -0.53
C PHE A 161 8.56 2.57 -1.96
N ARG A 162 9.79 2.65 -2.48
CA ARG A 162 10.05 2.83 -3.91
C ARG A 162 10.97 1.73 -4.42
N VAL A 163 10.88 1.45 -5.71
CA VAL A 163 11.76 0.48 -6.39
C VAL A 163 12.71 1.21 -7.30
N GLN A 164 14.01 0.92 -7.17
CA GLN A 164 15.03 1.50 -8.04
C GLN A 164 14.74 1.15 -9.51
N GLY A 165 14.89 2.13 -10.42
CA GLY A 165 14.54 1.99 -11.85
C GLY A 165 13.09 2.36 -12.20
N LEU A 166 12.17 2.34 -11.22
CA LEU A 166 10.78 2.80 -11.37
C LEU A 166 10.51 4.12 -10.64
N ALA A 167 11.42 4.55 -9.75
CA ALA A 167 11.44 5.89 -9.20
C ALA A 167 11.59 6.95 -10.31
N GLY A 168 10.89 8.07 -10.16
CA GLY A 168 10.82 9.09 -11.22
C GLY A 168 10.32 10.45 -10.75
N GLU A 169 9.95 11.28 -11.72
CA GLU A 169 9.38 12.62 -11.53
C GLU A 169 7.85 12.54 -11.49
N GLN A 170 7.19 13.65 -11.14
CA GLN A 170 5.71 13.73 -11.07
C GLN A 170 5.00 13.15 -12.31
N LYS A 171 5.46 13.52 -13.51
CA LYS A 171 4.90 13.06 -14.79
C LYS A 171 4.90 11.54 -14.95
N ASP A 172 5.88 10.83 -14.38
CA ASP A 172 5.99 9.38 -14.50
C ASP A 172 4.88 8.70 -13.68
N TYR A 173 4.58 9.25 -12.50
CA TYR A 173 3.48 8.80 -11.66
C TYR A 173 2.12 9.17 -12.26
N GLU A 174 1.97 10.39 -12.79
CA GLU A 174 0.75 10.81 -13.50
C GLU A 174 0.47 9.91 -14.70
N SER A 175 1.48 9.61 -15.52
CA SER A 175 1.34 8.71 -16.66
C SER A 175 0.87 7.31 -16.24
N ALA A 176 1.44 6.78 -15.15
CA ALA A 176 1.02 5.49 -14.61
C ALA A 176 -0.41 5.54 -14.05
N VAL A 177 -0.84 6.64 -13.43
CA VAL A 177 -2.24 6.81 -12.99
C VAL A 177 -3.20 6.79 -14.19
N GLU A 178 -2.91 7.57 -15.24
CA GLU A 178 -3.77 7.64 -16.42
C GLU A 178 -3.84 6.31 -17.18
N LYS A 179 -2.73 5.59 -17.29
CA LYS A 179 -2.64 4.34 -18.06
C LYS A 179 -3.12 3.11 -17.28
N ILE A 180 -3.01 3.11 -15.96
CA ILE A 180 -3.20 1.91 -15.12
C ILE A 180 -4.34 2.09 -14.13
N LEU A 181 -4.30 3.13 -13.30
CA LEU A 181 -5.25 3.26 -12.19
C LEU A 181 -6.63 3.74 -12.64
N LYS A 182 -6.71 4.83 -13.41
CA LYS A 182 -7.99 5.38 -13.88
C LYS A 182 -8.81 4.39 -14.73
N PRO A 183 -8.23 3.67 -15.71
CA PRO A 183 -8.97 2.67 -16.48
C PRO A 183 -9.48 1.51 -15.61
N ALA A 184 -8.82 1.24 -14.48
CA ALA A 184 -9.26 0.27 -13.50
C ALA A 184 -10.34 0.82 -12.54
N GLY A 185 -10.73 2.09 -12.64
CA GLY A 185 -11.77 2.71 -11.80
C GLY A 185 -11.26 3.21 -10.45
N PHE A 186 -9.97 3.53 -10.34
CA PHE A 186 -9.43 4.22 -9.17
C PHE A 186 -9.67 5.72 -9.29
N GLU A 187 -9.96 6.35 -8.16
CA GLU A 187 -9.93 7.80 -8.03
C GLU A 187 -8.64 8.23 -7.35
N VAL A 188 -8.06 9.34 -7.78
CA VAL A 188 -6.74 9.79 -7.31
C VAL A 188 -6.77 11.28 -6.99
N ARG A 189 -6.16 11.65 -5.86
CA ARG A 189 -5.90 13.04 -5.48
C ARG A 189 -4.41 13.25 -5.26
N TYR A 190 -3.87 14.26 -5.94
CA TYR A 190 -2.49 14.67 -5.84
C TYR A 190 -2.29 15.83 -4.86
N PHE A 191 -1.13 15.85 -4.20
CA PHE A 191 -0.68 16.95 -3.34
C PHE A 191 0.69 17.46 -3.79
N TRP A 192 0.85 17.67 -5.11
CA TRP A 192 2.11 18.07 -5.74
C TRP A 192 2.69 19.40 -5.25
N GLY A 193 1.84 20.34 -4.85
CA GLY A 193 2.26 21.61 -4.24
C GLY A 193 2.78 21.48 -2.81
N GLU A 194 2.46 20.39 -2.12
CA GLU A 194 2.80 20.16 -0.72
C GLU A 194 4.08 19.33 -0.58
N LYS A 195 5.18 19.83 -1.16
CA LYS A 195 6.49 19.16 -1.07
C LYS A 195 6.95 19.10 0.40
N ARG A 196 7.60 18.01 0.79
CA ARG A 196 8.23 17.82 2.10
C ARG A 196 9.66 17.31 1.91
N ASN A 197 10.56 17.68 2.81
CA ASN A 197 11.97 17.27 2.76
C ASN A 197 12.28 16.00 3.58
N SER A 198 11.28 15.46 4.28
CA SER A 198 11.44 14.30 5.16
C SER A 198 10.22 13.41 5.11
N TRP A 199 10.45 12.12 5.40
CA TRP A 199 9.38 11.14 5.54
C TRP A 199 8.43 11.49 6.70
N LEU A 200 8.95 12.15 7.75
CA LEU A 200 8.15 12.61 8.89
C LEU A 200 7.18 13.72 8.46
N GLY A 201 7.68 14.74 7.77
CA GLY A 201 6.85 15.86 7.32
C GLY A 201 5.72 15.43 6.37
N ILE A 202 5.92 14.38 5.57
CA ILE A 202 4.85 13.86 4.70
C ILE A 202 3.82 13.02 5.45
N VAL A 203 4.21 12.35 6.54
CA VAL A 203 3.26 11.67 7.45
C VAL A 203 2.42 12.70 8.21
N GLU A 204 3.01 13.82 8.64
CA GLU A 204 2.30 14.94 9.28
C GLU A 204 1.24 15.52 8.33
N LEU A 205 1.60 15.79 7.06
CA LEU A 205 0.63 16.22 6.03
C LEU A 205 -0.50 15.20 5.86
N ALA A 206 -0.18 13.91 5.77
CA ALA A 206 -1.18 12.87 5.63
C ALA A 206 -2.11 12.77 6.84
N GLU A 207 -1.63 13.06 8.05
CA GLU A 207 -2.46 13.16 9.24
C GLU A 207 -3.45 14.32 9.17
N GLU A 208 -3.00 15.49 8.71
CA GLU A 208 -3.84 16.66 8.51
C GLU A 208 -4.97 16.36 7.52
N GLU A 209 -4.66 15.73 6.39
CA GLU A 209 -5.65 15.32 5.39
C GLU A 209 -6.59 14.24 5.93
N LEU A 210 -6.08 13.25 6.67
CA LEU A 210 -6.92 12.23 7.28
C LEU A 210 -7.89 12.84 8.30
N LYS A 211 -7.46 13.83 9.08
CA LYS A 211 -8.33 14.54 10.03
C LYS A 211 -9.46 15.28 9.32
N LYS A 212 -9.18 15.93 8.17
CA LYS A 212 -10.22 16.57 7.33
C LYS A 212 -11.26 15.54 6.88
N LEU A 213 -10.80 14.43 6.30
CA LEU A 213 -11.69 13.34 5.87
C LEU A 213 -12.50 12.75 7.04
N ARG A 214 -11.91 12.60 8.23
CA ARG A 214 -12.58 12.02 9.41
C ARG A 214 -13.64 12.92 10.05
N ARG A 215 -13.62 14.24 9.78
CA ARG A 215 -14.72 15.13 10.19
C ARG A 215 -16.00 14.81 9.42
N GLU A 216 -15.88 14.48 8.14
CA GLU A 216 -17.02 14.13 7.29
C GLU A 216 -17.35 12.63 7.30
N PHE A 217 -16.34 11.77 7.51
CA PHE A 217 -16.47 10.31 7.53
C PHE A 217 -15.90 9.70 8.83
N PRO A 218 -16.62 9.82 9.96
CA PRO A 218 -16.17 9.35 11.27
C PRO A 218 -15.83 7.86 11.31
N ALA A 219 -14.84 7.46 12.12
CA ALA A 219 -14.39 6.06 12.24
C ALA A 219 -15.40 5.11 12.92
N ARG A 220 -16.42 5.67 13.56
CA ARG A 220 -17.52 4.94 14.23
C ARG A 220 -18.57 4.42 13.26
N GLU A 221 -18.60 4.95 12.04
CA GLU A 221 -19.56 4.59 11.00
C GLU A 221 -18.83 3.92 9.81
N PRO A 222 -19.42 2.88 9.21
CA PRO A 222 -18.87 2.26 8.01
C PRO A 222 -18.74 3.28 6.88
N SER A 223 -17.54 3.38 6.30
CA SER A 223 -17.25 4.23 5.14
C SER A 223 -16.06 3.66 4.35
N PRO A 224 -15.78 4.15 3.13
CA PRO A 224 -14.56 3.82 2.39
C PRO A 224 -13.25 4.17 3.13
N LEU A 225 -13.29 5.01 4.17
CA LEU A 225 -12.17 5.22 5.10
C LEU A 225 -11.97 4.06 6.10
N GLY A 226 -12.80 3.03 6.02
CA GLY A 226 -12.80 1.90 6.93
C GLY A 226 -13.37 2.25 8.30
N GLN A 227 -13.75 1.18 9.01
CA GLN A 227 -14.35 1.24 10.33
C GLN A 227 -13.54 0.40 11.31
N ALA A 228 -13.36 0.91 12.53
CA ALA A 228 -12.92 0.08 13.64
C ALA A 228 -14.12 -0.77 14.08
N GLY A 229 -14.08 -2.08 13.79
CA GLY A 229 -15.16 -3.00 14.15
C GLY A 229 -15.55 -2.85 15.63
N HIS A 230 -16.85 -2.81 15.89
CA HIS A 230 -17.42 -2.52 17.21
C HIS A 230 -18.00 -3.81 17.79
N LYS A 231 -17.37 -4.37 18.84
CA LYS A 231 -17.77 -5.65 19.45
C LYS A 231 -19.26 -5.70 19.83
N GLN A 232 -19.82 -4.56 20.27
CA GLN A 232 -21.23 -4.46 20.67
C GLN A 232 -22.23 -4.46 19.50
N LYS A 233 -21.83 -4.04 18.28
CA LYS A 233 -22.75 -3.93 17.13
C LYS A 233 -22.67 -5.13 16.15
N LYS A 234 -21.83 -6.14 16.44
CA LYS A 234 -21.50 -7.26 15.53
C LYS A 234 -21.10 -6.81 14.11
N GLU A 235 -20.63 -5.57 13.94
CA GLU A 235 -20.19 -5.09 12.63
C GLU A 235 -18.73 -5.50 12.36
N PRO A 236 -18.44 -6.17 11.23
CA PRO A 236 -17.09 -6.62 10.93
C PRO A 236 -16.15 -5.42 10.69
N ARG A 237 -14.86 -5.60 11.01
CA ARG A 237 -13.82 -4.60 10.67
C ARG A 237 -13.77 -4.44 9.15
N GLN A 238 -13.85 -3.20 8.68
CA GLN A 238 -13.72 -2.89 7.26
C GLN A 238 -12.36 -2.27 6.96
N ALA A 239 -11.63 -2.85 6.00
CA ALA A 239 -10.43 -2.24 5.46
C ALA A 239 -10.79 -0.97 4.67
N SER A 240 -9.92 0.03 4.71
CA SER A 240 -10.13 1.25 3.93
C SER A 240 -9.90 1.01 2.44
N ALA A 241 -10.79 1.53 1.61
CA ALA A 241 -10.59 1.65 0.16
C ALA A 241 -9.74 2.87 -0.22
N VAL A 242 -9.58 3.84 0.68
CA VAL A 242 -8.70 5.01 0.48
C VAL A 242 -7.34 4.80 1.12
N TYR A 243 -6.30 5.00 0.31
CA TYR A 243 -4.92 4.78 0.65
C TYR A 243 -4.16 6.08 0.60
N PHE A 244 -3.46 6.37 1.69
CA PHE A 244 -2.52 7.49 1.78
C PHE A 244 -1.14 6.97 1.43
N ARG A 245 -0.57 7.49 0.35
CA ARG A 245 0.69 7.02 -0.21
C ARG A 245 1.74 8.12 -0.26
N PRO A 246 2.65 8.13 0.72
CA PRO A 246 3.91 8.86 0.62
C PRO A 246 4.70 8.39 -0.60
N LEU A 247 5.14 9.33 -1.42
CA LEU A 247 6.00 9.13 -2.57
C LEU A 247 7.29 9.91 -2.36
N LYS A 248 8.40 9.42 -2.92
CA LYS A 248 9.67 10.14 -2.97
C LYS A 248 10.03 10.35 -4.44
N LEU A 249 9.94 11.60 -4.86
CA LEU A 249 10.04 12.02 -6.26
C LEU A 249 11.37 12.73 -6.52
N ALA A 250 11.86 12.60 -7.73
CA ALA A 250 13.01 13.35 -8.21
C ALA A 250 12.58 14.66 -8.88
N GLU A 251 13.42 15.69 -8.75
CA GLU A 251 13.35 16.92 -9.52
C GLU A 251 14.64 17.04 -10.33
N LYS A 252 14.65 16.42 -11.54
CA LYS A 252 15.90 16.19 -12.28
C LYS A 252 16.64 17.49 -12.62
N LYS A 253 15.91 18.57 -12.89
CA LYS A 253 16.47 19.90 -13.20
C LYS A 253 17.37 20.46 -12.11
N VAL A 254 17.12 20.11 -10.84
CA VAL A 254 17.86 20.62 -9.68
C VAL A 254 18.55 19.51 -8.88
N ALA A 255 18.57 18.28 -9.40
CA ALA A 255 19.15 17.10 -8.76
C ALA A 255 18.74 16.91 -7.27
N LYS A 256 17.47 17.22 -6.95
CA LYS A 256 16.93 17.07 -5.59
C LYS A 256 15.83 16.02 -5.56
N GLU A 257 15.67 15.39 -4.39
CA GLU A 257 14.54 14.54 -4.08
C GLU A 257 13.66 15.21 -3.04
N TYR A 258 12.36 14.95 -3.11
CA TYR A 258 11.39 15.43 -2.13
C TYR A 258 10.29 14.39 -1.94
N TYR A 259 9.63 14.48 -0.79
CA TYR A 259 8.43 13.70 -0.49
C TYR A 259 7.19 14.45 -0.95
N SER A 260 6.22 13.70 -1.47
CA SER A 260 4.89 14.20 -1.77
C SER A 260 3.85 13.13 -1.43
N LEU A 261 2.57 13.53 -1.40
CA LEU A 261 1.47 12.68 -0.99
C LEU A 261 0.55 12.44 -2.18
N LEU A 262 0.15 11.19 -2.35
CA LEU A 262 -0.91 10.79 -3.26
C LEU A 262 -1.95 10.01 -2.45
N LEU A 263 -3.21 10.38 -2.61
CA LEU A 263 -4.34 9.60 -2.14
C LEU A 263 -4.94 8.86 -3.32
N PHE A 264 -5.25 7.58 -3.15
CA PHE A 264 -6.07 6.86 -4.11
C PHE A 264 -7.20 6.10 -3.42
N GLU A 265 -8.37 6.08 -4.07
CA GLU A 265 -9.52 5.29 -3.68
C GLU A 265 -9.65 4.13 -4.67
N ALA A 266 -9.47 2.91 -4.16
CA ALA A 266 -9.53 1.70 -4.95
C ALA A 266 -10.99 1.31 -5.24
N PRO A 267 -11.29 0.68 -6.39
CA PRO A 267 -12.65 0.37 -6.81
C PRO A 267 -13.34 -0.56 -5.81
N HIS A 268 -14.38 -0.06 -5.14
CA HIS A 268 -15.02 -0.72 -4.00
C HIS A 268 -15.48 -2.15 -4.30
N LEU A 269 -16.05 -2.37 -5.49
CA LEU A 269 -16.51 -3.69 -5.95
C LEU A 269 -15.43 -4.77 -5.92
N ARG A 270 -14.15 -4.39 -6.02
CA ARG A 270 -13.01 -5.32 -6.10
C ARG A 270 -12.25 -5.47 -4.79
N VAL A 271 -12.35 -4.48 -3.88
CA VAL A 271 -11.48 -4.41 -2.69
C VAL A 271 -12.23 -4.37 -1.36
N VAL A 272 -13.57 -4.27 -1.38
CA VAL A 272 -14.42 -4.21 -0.18
C VAL A 272 -15.40 -5.39 -0.19
N GLY A 273 -15.66 -6.01 0.97
CA GLY A 273 -16.62 -7.12 1.10
C GLY A 273 -18.06 -6.72 0.78
N GLU A 274 -18.89 -7.66 0.31
CA GLU A 274 -20.26 -7.40 -0.19
C GLU A 274 -21.18 -6.72 0.84
N GLU A 275 -21.22 -7.20 2.07
CA GLU A 275 -22.00 -6.59 3.16
C GLU A 275 -21.63 -5.11 3.41
N SER A 276 -20.33 -4.79 3.31
CA SER A 276 -19.82 -3.43 3.47
C SER A 276 -20.06 -2.57 2.22
N ARG A 277 -20.14 -3.18 1.03
CA ARG A 277 -20.52 -2.50 -0.22
C ARG A 277 -21.97 -2.04 -0.16
N LEU A 278 -22.88 -2.91 0.26
CA LEU A 278 -24.33 -2.63 0.29
C LEU A 278 -24.71 -1.39 1.11
N LYS A 279 -23.97 -1.08 2.20
CA LYS A 279 -24.17 0.14 2.99
C LYS A 279 -23.68 1.42 2.29
N ASN A 280 -22.69 1.31 1.40
CA ASN A 280 -22.03 2.43 0.73
C ASN A 280 -22.51 2.66 -0.72
N VAL A 281 -23.04 1.62 -1.38
CA VAL A 281 -23.64 1.71 -2.74
C VAL A 281 -24.80 2.71 -2.75
N LYS A 282 -25.49 2.92 -1.62
CA LYS A 282 -26.56 3.91 -1.48
C LYS A 282 -26.17 5.35 -1.84
N ASN A 283 -24.88 5.71 -1.80
CA ASN A 283 -24.40 7.07 -2.12
C ASN A 283 -23.58 7.18 -3.41
N GLY A 284 -23.23 6.08 -4.07
CA GLY A 284 -22.66 6.01 -5.44
C GLY A 284 -21.38 6.80 -5.76
N THR A 285 -20.87 7.62 -4.84
CA THR A 285 -19.91 8.69 -5.14
C THR A 285 -18.62 8.45 -4.36
N SER A 286 -17.48 8.50 -5.06
CA SER A 286 -16.15 8.43 -4.45
C SER A 286 -16.01 9.47 -3.34
N ILE A 287 -15.42 9.07 -2.21
CA ILE A 287 -15.16 10.03 -1.12
C ILE A 287 -14.12 11.07 -1.53
N LEU A 288 -13.14 10.68 -2.36
CA LEU A 288 -12.14 11.62 -2.87
C LEU A 288 -12.78 12.66 -3.80
N LYS A 289 -13.69 12.24 -4.69
CA LYS A 289 -14.45 13.18 -5.54
C LYS A 289 -15.31 14.14 -4.74
N ARG A 290 -15.94 13.65 -3.66
CA ARG A 290 -16.79 14.46 -2.78
C ARG A 290 -15.98 15.48 -1.96
N MET A 291 -14.83 15.08 -1.44
CA MET A 291 -13.99 15.91 -0.56
C MET A 291 -13.12 16.89 -1.34
N TYR A 292 -12.76 16.54 -2.57
CA TYR A 292 -11.91 17.32 -3.44
C TYR A 292 -12.57 17.46 -4.82
N PRO A 293 -13.72 18.17 -4.91
CA PRO A 293 -14.33 18.47 -6.19
C PRO A 293 -13.32 19.25 -7.06
N HIS A 294 -13.33 18.97 -8.35
CA HIS A 294 -12.44 19.60 -9.33
C HIS A 294 -12.59 21.13 -9.33
#